data_AF-A0A356WZ20-F1
#
_entry.id   AF-A0A356WZ20-F1
#
_cell.length_a   1.000
_cell.length_b   1.000
_cell.length_c   1.000
_cell.angle_alpha   90.00
_cell.angle_beta   90.00
_cell.angle_gamma   90.00
#
_symmetry.space_group_name_H-M   'P 1'
#
loop_
_entity.id
_entity.type
_entity.pdbx_description
1 polymer ?
#
loop_
_entity_poly.entity_id
_entity_poly.type
_entity_poly.pdbx_seq_one_letter_code
_entity_poly.pdbx_strand_id
1 'polypeptide(L)'
;MIRSLGQKSAFYLALIFGLGLFLGQHAIAQNGLTLEQVAKIQSVTNVYLSPDGNTALYTLSVPADPFKENAPNSSHLYALDVESGETEALITDMSVSGISFRPAYNTVTYLAKKDGDDTRSLYEMDPEEGTTEKLYAFESNISGYDWASDGNHIAFRAPEPKEEKESPLPYSPEIYEENLTNTWAYIQNVAMEGHTPHRIPVDGSV
;
A
#
# COMPACT_ATOMS: atom_id res chain seq x y z
N MET A 1 20.14 65.19 57.55
CA MET A 1 20.18 63.74 57.87
C MET A 1 18.75 63.21 57.71
N ILE A 2 18.37 62.73 56.53
CA ILE A 2 17.00 62.22 56.25
C ILE A 2 17.16 60.83 55.62
N ARG A 3 16.66 59.80 56.31
CA ARG A 3 16.76 58.38 55.90
C ARG A 3 15.60 58.02 54.96
N SER A 4 15.96 57.40 53.84
CA SER A 4 15.06 56.80 52.85
C SER A 4 14.28 55.63 53.45
N LEU A 5 12.96 55.77 53.47
CA LEU A 5 11.99 54.74 53.90
C LEU A 5 10.89 54.59 52.82
N GLY A 6 11.28 54.34 51.56
CA GLY A 6 10.31 54.32 50.45
C GLY A 6 10.41 53.15 49.48
N GLN A 7 11.46 52.33 49.56
CA GLN A 7 11.80 51.43 48.44
C GLN A 7 11.28 50.00 48.60
N LYS A 8 10.81 49.60 49.79
CA LYS A 8 10.39 48.21 50.06
C LYS A 8 8.91 47.95 49.77
N SER A 9 8.05 48.97 49.81
CA SER A 9 6.60 48.84 49.55
C SER A 9 6.25 48.78 48.07
N ALA A 10 7.04 49.39 47.19
CA ALA A 10 6.85 49.34 45.74
C ALA A 10 7.16 47.96 45.13
N PHE A 11 8.00 47.15 45.80
CA PHE A 11 8.39 45.83 45.31
C PHE A 11 7.28 44.77 45.48
N TYR A 12 6.45 44.87 46.52
CA TYR A 12 5.37 43.89 46.76
C TYR A 12 4.16 44.11 45.84
N LEU A 13 3.88 45.35 45.40
CA LEU A 13 2.82 45.61 44.43
C LEU A 13 3.18 45.16 43.00
N ALA A 14 4.46 45.26 42.61
CA ALA A 14 4.93 44.76 41.30
C ALA A 14 4.89 43.22 41.21
N LEU A 15 5.07 42.52 42.34
CA LEU A 15 5.04 41.05 42.39
C LEU A 15 3.62 40.48 42.21
N ILE A 16 2.58 41.21 42.66
CA ILE A 16 1.17 40.77 42.55
C ILE A 16 0.63 41.02 41.13
N PHE A 17 1.12 42.05 40.43
CA PHE A 17 0.72 42.31 39.03
C PHE A 17 1.39 41.35 38.02
N GLY A 18 2.59 40.84 38.33
CA GLY A 18 3.27 39.84 37.51
C GLY A 18 2.68 38.42 37.62
N LEU A 19 2.00 38.09 38.72
CA LEU A 19 1.45 36.76 38.96
C LEU A 19 0.07 36.54 38.28
N GLY A 20 -0.64 37.61 37.92
CA GLY A 20 -1.94 37.54 37.24
C GLY A 20 -1.86 37.27 35.73
N LEU A 21 -0.70 37.48 35.10
CA LEU A 21 -0.50 37.31 33.66
C LEU A 21 -0.19 35.88 33.23
N PHE A 22 -0.04 34.93 34.16
CA PHE A 22 0.21 33.52 33.87
C PHE A 22 -1.04 32.63 33.91
N LEU A 23 -2.21 33.15 34.29
CA LEU A 23 -3.46 32.36 34.38
C LEU A 23 -4.24 32.30 33.05
N GLY A 24 -3.72 32.91 31.98
CA GLY A 24 -4.36 32.99 30.67
C GLY A 24 -3.81 32.04 29.61
N GLN A 25 -3.03 31.01 29.97
CA GLN A 25 -2.79 29.90 29.05
C GLN A 25 -4.06 29.05 29.00
N HIS A 26 -5.04 29.51 28.22
CA HIS A 26 -6.02 28.60 27.68
C HIS A 26 -5.24 27.54 26.92
N ALA A 27 -5.14 26.36 27.55
CA ALA A 27 -4.97 25.13 26.83
C ALA A 27 -6.07 25.13 25.77
N ILE A 28 -5.69 25.46 24.53
CA ILE A 28 -6.48 25.06 23.38
C ILE A 28 -6.46 23.53 23.51
N ALA A 29 -7.54 22.97 24.04
CA ALA A 29 -7.78 21.55 23.90
C ALA A 29 -7.67 21.29 22.41
N GLN A 30 -6.61 20.61 21.98
CA GLN A 30 -6.53 20.13 20.62
C GLN A 30 -7.77 19.27 20.46
N ASN A 31 -8.71 19.70 19.62
CA ASN A 31 -9.82 18.85 19.24
C ASN A 31 -9.19 17.54 18.75
N GLY A 32 -9.41 16.45 19.49
CA GLY A 32 -8.89 15.14 19.12
C GLY A 32 -9.40 14.72 17.73
N LEU A 33 -8.89 13.61 17.21
CA LEU A 33 -9.40 13.06 15.96
C LEU A 33 -10.90 12.74 16.10
N THR A 34 -11.71 13.23 15.16
CA THR A 34 -13.11 12.80 15.04
C THR A 34 -13.19 11.41 14.42
N LEU A 35 -14.31 10.72 14.60
CA LEU A 35 -14.52 9.41 13.96
C LEU A 35 -14.44 9.50 12.43
N GLU A 36 -14.93 10.60 11.84
CA GLU A 36 -14.82 10.82 10.40
C GLU A 36 -13.37 11.06 9.96
N GLN A 37 -12.55 11.72 10.79
CA GLN A 37 -11.13 11.90 10.50
C GLN A 37 -10.37 10.57 10.60
N VAL A 38 -10.67 9.75 11.61
CA VAL A 38 -10.08 8.41 11.75
C VAL A 38 -10.40 7.54 10.53
N ALA A 39 -11.65 7.57 10.06
CA ALA A 39 -12.07 6.81 8.89
C ALA A 39 -11.42 7.27 7.57
N LYS A 40 -10.80 8.45 7.54
CA LYS A 40 -10.13 9.03 6.37
C LYS A 40 -8.61 8.99 6.44
N ILE A 41 -8.03 8.38 7.48
CA ILE A 41 -6.57 8.28 7.61
C ILE A 41 -6.02 7.47 6.44
N GLN A 42 -5.11 8.08 5.70
CA GLN A 42 -4.33 7.43 4.68
C GLN A 42 -2.96 7.05 5.25
N SER A 43 -2.37 5.98 4.75
CA SER A 43 -1.06 5.53 5.20
C SER A 43 -0.22 5.02 4.03
N VAL A 44 1.07 5.34 4.05
CA VAL A 44 2.03 4.70 3.14
C VAL A 44 2.31 3.30 3.67
N THR A 45 2.16 2.28 2.83
CA THR A 45 2.25 0.87 3.25
C THR A 45 3.48 0.14 2.73
N ASN A 46 3.95 0.46 1.53
CA ASN A 46 5.16 -0.13 0.95
C ASN A 46 5.96 0.96 0.23
N VAL A 47 7.28 0.80 0.20
CA VAL A 47 8.22 1.66 -0.52
C VAL A 47 9.23 0.78 -1.26
N TYR A 48 9.48 1.09 -2.53
CA TYR A 48 10.41 0.39 -3.40
C TYR A 48 11.31 1.43 -4.06
N LEU A 49 12.63 1.30 -3.89
CA LEU A 49 13.60 2.22 -4.45
C LEU A 49 14.09 1.71 -5.81
N SER A 50 14.23 2.61 -6.78
CA SER A 50 14.85 2.29 -8.07
C SER A 50 16.32 1.88 -7.88
N PRO A 51 16.90 1.08 -8.80
CA PRO A 51 18.29 0.65 -8.68
C PRO A 51 19.31 1.79 -8.58
N ASP A 52 19.03 2.94 -9.21
CA ASP A 52 19.86 4.14 -9.17
C ASP A 52 19.60 5.04 -7.95
N GLY A 53 18.54 4.78 -7.19
CA GLY A 53 18.16 5.52 -5.99
C GLY A 53 17.42 6.83 -6.24
N ASN A 54 17.13 7.19 -7.48
CA ASN A 54 16.52 8.49 -7.82
C ASN A 54 14.99 8.49 -7.68
N THR A 55 14.35 7.33 -7.78
CA THR A 55 12.89 7.20 -7.75
C THR A 55 12.46 6.22 -6.66
N ALA A 56 11.54 6.63 -5.80
CA ALA A 56 10.87 5.74 -4.86
C ALA A 56 9.41 5.53 -5.26
N LEU A 57 9.04 4.30 -5.58
CA LEU A 57 7.64 3.92 -5.70
C LEU A 57 7.08 3.68 -4.31
N TYR A 58 5.85 4.11 -4.06
CA TYR A 58 5.19 3.80 -2.81
C TYR A 58 3.69 3.59 -3.00
N THR A 59 3.13 2.77 -2.11
CA THR A 59 1.67 2.55 -2.07
C THR A 59 1.02 3.36 -0.97
N LEU A 60 -0.01 4.12 -1.33
CA LEU A 60 -0.88 4.84 -0.41
C LEU A 60 -2.16 4.05 -0.19
N SER A 61 -2.40 3.62 1.04
CA SER A 61 -3.66 3.03 1.45
C SER A 61 -4.71 4.13 1.65
N VAL A 62 -5.77 4.08 0.85
CA VAL A 62 -6.87 5.03 0.85
C VAL A 62 -8.14 4.31 1.30
N PRO A 63 -8.70 4.63 2.48
CA PRO A 63 -9.98 4.07 2.92
C PRO A 63 -11.13 4.43 1.97
N ALA A 64 -12.07 3.50 1.79
CA ALA A 64 -13.34 3.81 1.14
C ALA A 64 -14.14 4.84 1.97
N ASP A 65 -15.00 5.63 1.31
CA ASP A 65 -15.88 6.57 2.00
C ASP A 65 -16.97 5.79 2.76
N PRO A 66 -16.94 5.77 4.11
CA PRO A 66 -17.85 4.95 4.90
C PRO A 66 -19.31 5.39 4.80
N PHE A 67 -19.58 6.59 4.26
CA PHE A 67 -20.94 7.08 4.02
C PHE A 67 -21.47 6.71 2.63
N LYS A 68 -20.63 6.18 1.73
CA LYS A 68 -21.01 5.74 0.39
C LYS A 68 -21.09 4.23 0.29
N GLU A 69 -20.09 3.52 0.81
CA GLU A 69 -19.99 2.08 0.68
C GLU A 69 -19.21 1.44 1.84
N ASN A 70 -19.56 0.18 2.13
CA ASN A 70 -18.78 -0.67 3.05
C ASN A 70 -17.79 -1.50 2.23
N ALA A 71 -16.68 -0.88 1.84
CA ALA A 71 -15.65 -1.48 1.00
C ALA A 71 -14.27 -1.45 1.71
N PRO A 72 -13.35 -2.36 1.37
CA PRO A 72 -11.97 -2.30 1.86
C PRO A 72 -11.26 -1.02 1.37
N ASN A 73 -10.08 -0.77 1.93
CA ASN A 73 -9.20 0.26 1.40
C ASN A 73 -8.71 -0.08 -0.02
N SER A 74 -8.39 0.94 -0.79
CA SER A 74 -7.69 0.83 -2.06
C SER A 74 -6.21 1.17 -1.86
N SER A 75 -5.31 0.44 -2.52
CA SER A 75 -3.87 0.68 -2.51
C SER A 75 -3.47 1.36 -3.81
N HIS A 76 -3.18 2.66 -3.75
CA HIS A 76 -2.82 3.49 -4.89
C HIS A 76 -1.31 3.60 -5.03
N LEU A 77 -0.80 3.62 -6.26
CA LEU A 77 0.63 3.69 -6.57
C LEU A 77 1.05 5.10 -6.96
N TYR A 78 2.14 5.55 -6.36
CA TYR A 78 2.79 6.83 -6.61
C TYR A 78 4.29 6.64 -6.84
N ALA A 79 4.89 7.58 -7.56
CA ALA A 79 6.34 7.74 -7.69
C ALA A 79 6.78 9.02 -6.98
N LEU A 80 7.89 8.95 -6.26
CA LEU A 80 8.55 10.06 -5.60
C LEU A 80 9.93 10.24 -6.24
N ASP A 81 10.23 11.44 -6.74
CA ASP A 81 11.60 11.84 -7.05
C ASP A 81 12.33 12.15 -5.74
N VAL A 82 13.43 11.44 -5.49
CA VAL A 82 14.12 11.44 -4.20
C VAL A 82 14.88 12.74 -3.96
N GLU A 83 15.36 13.41 -5.01
CA GLU A 83 16.14 14.65 -4.90
C GLU A 83 15.24 15.86 -4.63
N SER A 84 14.19 16.03 -5.43
CA SER A 84 13.26 17.16 -5.36
C SER A 84 12.16 16.97 -4.31
N GLY A 85 11.81 15.72 -3.99
CA GLY A 85 10.66 15.38 -3.16
C GLY A 85 9.31 15.50 -3.89
N GLU A 86 9.32 15.72 -5.21
CA GLU A 86 8.10 15.79 -6.01
C GLU A 86 7.47 14.40 -6.17
N THR A 87 6.14 14.35 -6.14
CA THR A 87 5.36 13.11 -6.20
C THR A 87 4.43 13.15 -7.39
N GLU A 88 4.40 12.04 -8.13
CA GLU A 88 3.49 11.77 -9.23
C GLU A 88 2.56 10.59 -8.91
N ALA A 89 1.30 10.71 -9.30
CA ALA A 89 0.33 9.64 -9.20
C ALA A 89 0.41 8.73 -10.42
N LEU A 90 0.71 7.45 -10.22
CA LEU A 90 0.78 6.47 -11.32
C LEU A 90 -0.52 5.71 -11.49
N ILE A 91 -1.07 5.12 -10.41
CA ILE A 91 -2.30 4.33 -10.44
C ILE A 91 -3.15 4.67 -9.23
N THR A 92 -4.32 5.27 -9.47
CA THR A 92 -5.22 5.76 -8.40
C THR A 92 -6.70 5.44 -8.64
N ASP A 93 -7.01 4.85 -9.79
CA ASP A 93 -8.35 4.42 -10.21
C ASP A 93 -8.68 2.99 -9.79
N MET A 94 -7.67 2.23 -9.33
CA MET A 94 -7.82 0.86 -8.83
C MET A 94 -6.80 0.52 -7.74
N SER A 95 -7.07 -0.55 -7.01
CA SER A 95 -6.14 -1.07 -6.00
C SER A 95 -5.09 -2.00 -6.62
N VAL A 96 -3.82 -1.79 -6.27
CA VAL A 96 -2.67 -2.60 -6.74
C VAL A 96 -1.84 -3.15 -5.59
N SER A 97 -1.09 -4.23 -5.83
CA SER A 97 -0.08 -4.75 -4.89
C SER A 97 1.05 -5.44 -5.64
N GLY A 98 2.09 -5.93 -4.94
CA GLY A 98 3.21 -6.63 -5.57
C GLY A 98 3.94 -5.74 -6.56
N ILE A 99 4.37 -4.56 -6.11
CA ILE A 99 5.00 -3.58 -7.00
C ILE A 99 6.48 -3.92 -7.10
N SER A 100 7.04 -3.83 -8.31
CA SER A 100 8.47 -4.02 -8.53
C SER A 100 8.95 -3.27 -9.77
N PHE A 101 10.18 -2.76 -9.73
CA PHE A 101 10.89 -2.34 -10.93
C PHE A 101 11.34 -3.58 -11.70
N ARG A 102 11.08 -3.62 -13.01
CA ARG A 102 11.54 -4.74 -13.83
C ARG A 102 13.04 -4.58 -14.12
N PRO A 103 13.90 -5.57 -13.80
CA PRO A 103 15.34 -5.44 -14.00
C PRO A 103 15.73 -5.21 -15.46
N ALA A 104 16.57 -4.19 -15.72
CA ALA A 104 17.02 -3.77 -17.06
C ALA A 104 15.95 -3.14 -17.97
N TYR A 105 14.73 -2.95 -17.49
CA TYR A 105 13.66 -2.23 -18.18
C TYR A 105 13.34 -0.96 -17.38
N ASN A 106 12.93 0.11 -18.06
CA ASN A 106 12.49 1.34 -17.41
C ASN A 106 11.00 1.28 -17.06
N THR A 107 10.54 0.14 -16.56
CA THR A 107 9.11 -0.16 -16.36
C THR A 107 8.83 -0.61 -14.93
N VAL A 108 7.58 -0.40 -14.54
CA VAL A 108 7.04 -0.80 -13.24
C VAL A 108 6.05 -1.92 -13.45
N THR A 109 6.12 -2.93 -12.60
CA THR A 109 5.23 -4.09 -12.64
C THR A 109 4.42 -4.19 -11.36
N TYR A 110 3.18 -4.67 -11.48
CA TYR A 110 2.24 -4.73 -10.36
C TYR A 110 1.17 -5.80 -10.58
N LEU A 111 0.60 -6.29 -9.50
CA LEU A 111 -0.52 -7.24 -9.52
C LEU A 111 -1.86 -6.51 -9.38
N ALA A 112 -2.78 -6.82 -10.27
CA ALA A 112 -4.11 -6.25 -10.27
C ALA A 112 -5.12 -7.22 -10.89
N LYS A 113 -6.41 -6.99 -10.61
CA LYS A 113 -7.52 -7.64 -11.32
C LYS A 113 -8.35 -6.53 -11.94
N LYS A 114 -8.16 -6.27 -13.24
CA LYS A 114 -8.90 -5.25 -13.99
C LYS A 114 -10.27 -5.80 -14.41
N ASP A 115 -11.16 -4.91 -14.86
CA ASP A 115 -12.43 -5.34 -15.43
C ASP A 115 -12.20 -6.25 -16.65
N GLY A 116 -12.96 -7.34 -16.73
CA GLY A 116 -12.76 -8.40 -17.74
C GLY A 116 -11.65 -9.41 -17.43
N ASP A 117 -10.91 -9.27 -16.33
CA ASP A 117 -9.97 -10.31 -15.89
C ASP A 117 -10.68 -11.45 -15.15
N ASP A 118 -10.36 -12.68 -15.53
CA ASP A 118 -10.77 -13.86 -14.75
C ASP A 118 -10.02 -13.93 -13.42
N THR A 119 -8.71 -13.67 -13.45
CA THR A 119 -7.79 -13.80 -12.32
C THR A 119 -6.90 -12.58 -12.15
N ARG A 120 -6.42 -12.39 -10.92
CA ARG A 120 -5.42 -11.39 -10.61
C ARG A 120 -4.12 -11.70 -11.36
N SER A 121 -3.73 -10.77 -12.22
CA SER A 121 -2.67 -10.92 -13.21
C SER A 121 -1.52 -9.94 -12.95
N LEU A 122 -0.37 -10.20 -13.57
CA LEU A 122 0.77 -9.30 -13.61
C LEU A 122 0.61 -8.29 -14.75
N TYR A 123 0.70 -7.02 -14.41
CA TYR A 123 0.69 -5.90 -15.33
C TYR A 123 2.04 -5.21 -15.36
N GLU A 124 2.36 -4.62 -16.50
CA GLU A 124 3.51 -3.75 -16.71
C GLU A 124 3.01 -2.34 -17.08
N MET A 125 3.72 -1.33 -16.61
CA MET A 125 3.47 0.07 -16.88
C MET A 125 4.78 0.77 -17.22
N ASP A 126 4.75 1.59 -18.27
CA ASP A 126 5.77 2.58 -18.54
C ASP A 126 5.44 3.86 -17.75
N PRO A 127 6.28 4.29 -16.80
CA PRO A 127 6.02 5.48 -15.99
C PRO A 127 6.14 6.79 -16.79
N GLU A 128 6.87 6.82 -17.91
CA GLU A 128 7.02 8.02 -18.74
C GLU A 128 5.84 8.18 -19.71
N GLU A 129 5.36 7.07 -20.30
CA GLU A 129 4.23 7.10 -21.23
C GLU A 129 2.86 6.96 -20.53
N GLY A 130 2.84 6.46 -19.29
CA GLY A 130 1.63 6.14 -18.55
C GLY A 130 0.82 4.98 -19.14
N THR A 131 1.40 4.23 -20.07
CA THR A 131 0.76 3.07 -20.71
C THR A 131 0.81 1.86 -19.79
N THR A 132 -0.21 0.99 -19.87
CA THR A 132 -0.28 -0.24 -19.07
C THR A 132 -0.78 -1.41 -19.90
N GLU A 133 -0.11 -2.55 -19.76
CA GLU A 133 -0.47 -3.78 -20.43
C GLU A 133 -0.42 -4.99 -19.50
N LYS A 134 -1.17 -6.04 -19.84
CA LYS A 134 -1.16 -7.30 -19.11
C LYS A 134 0.05 -8.10 -19.57
N LEU A 135 1.04 -8.26 -18.70
CA LEU A 135 2.26 -8.97 -18.99
C LEU A 135 2.09 -10.49 -18.85
N TYR A 136 1.37 -10.93 -17.82
CA TYR A 136 1.14 -12.36 -17.60
C TYR A 136 -0.13 -12.64 -16.79
N ALA A 137 -0.91 -13.61 -17.24
CA ALA A 137 -2.05 -14.18 -16.51
C ALA A 137 -1.80 -15.66 -16.21
N PHE A 138 -2.40 -16.13 -15.13
CA PHE A 138 -2.36 -17.52 -14.71
C PHE A 138 -3.78 -18.02 -14.45
N GLU A 139 -3.95 -19.35 -14.45
CA GLU A 139 -5.25 -20.03 -14.26
C GLU A 139 -5.91 -19.70 -12.90
N SER A 140 -5.12 -19.25 -11.92
CA SER A 140 -5.58 -18.77 -10.62
C SER A 140 -4.90 -17.44 -10.26
N ASN A 141 -5.38 -16.79 -9.20
CA ASN A 141 -4.85 -15.50 -8.76
C ASN A 141 -3.36 -15.58 -8.42
N ILE A 142 -2.54 -14.74 -9.05
CA ILE A 142 -1.16 -14.53 -8.63
C ILE A 142 -1.19 -13.76 -7.30
N SER A 143 -0.67 -14.37 -6.24
CA SER A 143 -0.69 -13.79 -4.88
C SER A 143 0.55 -12.94 -4.59
N GLY A 144 1.66 -13.22 -5.27
CA GLY A 144 2.91 -12.46 -5.21
C GLY A 144 3.90 -12.98 -6.24
N TYR A 145 4.89 -12.17 -6.60
CA TYR A 145 5.96 -12.54 -7.51
C TYR A 145 7.26 -11.81 -7.15
N ASP A 146 8.36 -12.29 -7.72
CA ASP A 146 9.66 -11.66 -7.70
C ASP A 146 10.35 -11.83 -9.07
N TRP A 147 11.20 -10.89 -9.43
CA TRP A 147 11.92 -10.88 -10.71
C TRP A 147 13.25 -11.62 -10.59
N ALA A 148 13.57 -12.42 -11.62
CA ALA A 148 14.94 -12.80 -11.86
C ALA A 148 15.73 -11.58 -12.37
N SER A 149 17.04 -11.56 -12.12
CA SER A 149 17.92 -10.46 -12.52
C SER A 149 18.01 -10.24 -14.04
N ASP A 150 17.52 -11.18 -14.84
CA ASP A 150 17.51 -11.08 -16.30
C ASP A 150 16.32 -10.28 -16.86
N GLY A 151 15.35 -9.90 -16.01
CA GLY A 151 14.16 -9.16 -16.42
C GLY A 151 13.21 -9.94 -17.32
N ASN A 152 13.40 -11.24 -17.49
CA ASN A 152 12.60 -12.11 -18.35
C ASN A 152 11.86 -13.19 -17.58
N HIS A 153 12.40 -13.62 -16.44
CA HIS A 153 11.76 -14.61 -15.59
C HIS A 153 11.17 -14.01 -14.34
N ILE A 154 10.01 -14.53 -13.94
CA ILE A 154 9.41 -14.29 -12.63
C ILE A 154 9.31 -15.60 -11.86
N ALA A 155 9.55 -15.55 -10.56
CA ALA A 155 9.08 -16.55 -9.62
C ALA A 155 7.78 -16.03 -9.01
N PHE A 156 6.69 -16.80 -9.04
CA PHE A 156 5.41 -16.34 -8.51
C PHE A 156 4.68 -17.42 -7.72
N ARG A 157 3.75 -17.00 -6.87
CA ARG A 157 2.89 -17.88 -6.08
C ARG A 157 1.46 -17.78 -6.55
N ALA A 158 0.78 -18.91 -6.61
CA ALA A 158 -0.63 -18.98 -6.96
C ALA A 158 -1.29 -20.20 -6.27
N PRO A 159 -2.56 -20.10 -5.83
CA PRO A 159 -3.31 -21.25 -5.36
C PRO A 159 -3.42 -22.31 -6.46
N GLU A 160 -3.41 -23.58 -6.08
CA GLU A 160 -3.73 -24.69 -6.96
C GLU A 160 -5.10 -24.41 -7.63
N PRO A 161 -5.19 -24.44 -8.97
CA PRO A 161 -6.45 -24.21 -9.66
C PRO A 161 -7.51 -25.19 -9.16
N LYS A 162 -8.67 -24.67 -8.75
CA LYS A 162 -9.78 -25.52 -8.31
C LYS A 162 -10.40 -26.19 -9.53
N GLU A 163 -10.47 -27.52 -9.51
CA GLU A 163 -11.39 -28.23 -10.39
C GLU A 163 -12.82 -27.95 -9.92
N GLU A 164 -13.64 -27.32 -10.77
CA GLU A 164 -15.08 -27.24 -10.52
C GLU A 164 -15.67 -28.65 -10.64
N LYS A 165 -15.92 -29.29 -9.50
CA LYS A 165 -16.65 -30.56 -9.44
C LYS A 165 -18.10 -30.26 -9.09
N GLU A 166 -19.02 -30.70 -9.95
CA GLU A 166 -20.44 -30.69 -9.61
C GLU A 166 -20.66 -31.52 -8.35
N SER A 167 -21.26 -30.90 -7.33
CA SER A 167 -21.64 -31.62 -6.12
C SER A 167 -22.78 -32.58 -6.46
N PRO A 168 -22.67 -33.88 -6.14
CA PRO A 168 -23.79 -34.81 -6.31
C PRO A 168 -24.91 -34.56 -5.30
N LEU A 169 -24.71 -33.66 -4.34
CA LEU A 169 -25.70 -33.34 -3.31
C LEU A 169 -26.75 -32.37 -3.86
N PRO A 170 -28.03 -32.50 -3.45
CA PRO A 170 -29.09 -31.58 -3.85
C PRO A 170 -29.01 -30.20 -3.16
N TYR A 171 -27.96 -29.95 -2.35
CA TYR A 171 -27.73 -28.71 -1.63
C TYR A 171 -26.24 -28.37 -1.59
N SER A 172 -25.91 -27.10 -1.34
CA SER A 172 -24.53 -26.61 -1.20
C SER A 172 -24.21 -26.43 0.29
N PRO A 173 -23.47 -27.36 0.94
CA PRO A 173 -23.05 -27.17 2.32
C PRO A 173 -22.04 -26.02 2.43
N GLU A 174 -22.27 -25.09 3.37
CA GLU A 174 -21.23 -24.16 3.81
C GLU A 174 -20.31 -24.88 4.79
N ILE A 175 -19.13 -25.27 4.31
CA ILE A 175 -18.09 -25.92 5.13
C ILE A 175 -17.06 -24.86 5.53
N TYR A 176 -16.92 -24.64 6.83
CA TYR A 176 -15.94 -23.72 7.41
C TYR A 176 -14.63 -24.48 7.66
N GLU A 177 -13.49 -23.85 7.37
CA GLU A 177 -12.12 -24.31 7.67
C GLU A 177 -11.57 -25.53 6.91
N GLU A 178 -12.35 -26.26 6.09
CA GLU A 178 -11.86 -27.46 5.39
C GLU A 178 -11.51 -27.28 3.89
N ASN A 179 -11.73 -26.10 3.31
CA ASN A 179 -11.46 -25.82 1.88
C ASN A 179 -10.12 -25.11 1.64
N LEU A 180 -9.08 -25.49 2.38
CA LEU A 180 -7.74 -24.95 2.16
C LEU A 180 -7.17 -25.51 0.86
N THR A 181 -6.89 -24.62 -0.08
CA THR A 181 -6.19 -24.94 -1.32
C THR A 181 -4.70 -24.68 -1.13
N ASN A 182 -3.85 -25.59 -1.58
CA ASN A 182 -2.40 -25.38 -1.52
C ASN A 182 -2.03 -24.16 -2.36
N THR A 183 -1.11 -23.34 -1.88
CA THR A 183 -0.42 -22.34 -2.73
C THR A 183 0.89 -22.93 -3.19
N TRP A 184 1.15 -22.88 -4.50
CA TRP A 184 2.39 -23.36 -5.10
C TRP A 184 3.22 -22.20 -5.64
N ALA A 185 4.53 -22.43 -5.76
CA ALA A 185 5.44 -21.53 -6.44
C ALA A 185 5.75 -22.04 -7.85
N TYR A 186 5.93 -21.10 -8.77
CA TYR A 186 6.18 -21.35 -10.19
C TYR A 186 7.28 -20.43 -10.70
N ILE A 187 7.94 -20.84 -11.78
CA ILE A 187 8.86 -20.01 -12.57
C ILE A 187 8.27 -19.87 -13.98
N GLN A 188 8.15 -18.63 -14.45
CA GLN A 188 7.66 -18.30 -15.79
C GLN A 188 8.62 -17.37 -16.52
N ASN A 189 8.89 -17.65 -17.80
CA ASN A 189 9.51 -16.70 -18.70
C ASN A 189 8.40 -15.85 -19.38
N VAL A 190 8.30 -14.58 -19.04
CA VAL A 190 7.27 -13.68 -19.58
C VAL A 190 7.68 -13.04 -20.91
N ALA A 191 8.95 -13.18 -21.32
CA ALA A 191 9.43 -12.72 -22.62
C ALA A 191 9.28 -13.77 -23.74
N MET A 192 8.87 -15.00 -23.42
CA MET A 192 8.68 -16.08 -24.36
C MET A 192 7.21 -16.48 -24.47
N GLU A 193 6.60 -16.21 -25.62
CA GLU A 193 5.22 -16.60 -25.90
C GLU A 193 5.05 -18.14 -25.82
N GLY A 194 3.98 -18.58 -25.18
CA GLY A 194 3.66 -20.00 -25.02
C GLY A 194 4.57 -20.77 -24.05
N HIS A 195 5.50 -20.11 -23.35
CA HIS A 195 6.29 -20.77 -22.30
C HIS A 195 5.36 -21.25 -21.17
N THR A 196 5.44 -22.54 -20.85
CA THR A 196 4.64 -23.14 -19.77
C THR A 196 5.30 -22.88 -18.41
N PRO A 197 4.57 -22.40 -17.40
CA PRO A 197 5.13 -22.15 -16.08
C PRO A 197 5.57 -23.46 -15.41
N HIS A 198 6.76 -23.44 -14.80
CA HIS A 198 7.33 -24.61 -14.14
C HIS A 198 7.06 -24.55 -12.63
N ARG A 199 6.30 -25.50 -12.10
CA ARG A 199 6.09 -25.61 -10.64
C ARG A 199 7.41 -25.96 -9.94
N ILE A 200 7.74 -25.22 -8.90
CA ILE A 200 8.88 -25.53 -8.03
C ILE A 200 8.49 -26.70 -7.12
N PRO A 201 9.26 -27.81 -7.06
CA PRO A 201 8.92 -28.99 -6.27
C PRO A 201 9.27 -28.78 -4.80
N VAL A 202 8.44 -28.02 -4.10
CA VAL A 202 8.48 -27.84 -2.64
C VAL A 202 7.32 -28.58 -1.99
N ASP A 203 7.56 -29.19 -0.83
CA ASP A 203 6.52 -29.84 -0.05
C ASP A 203 5.69 -28.79 0.71
N GLY A 204 4.36 -28.95 0.69
CA GLY A 204 3.43 -28.07 1.41
C GLY A 204 2.97 -26.84 0.62
N SER A 205 2.40 -25.87 1.33
CA SER A 205 1.96 -24.58 0.78
C SER A 205 3.02 -23.51 1.02
N VAL A 206 3.21 -22.60 0.05
CA VAL A 206 4.18 -21.50 0.08
C VAL A 206 3.57 -20.11 -0.05
#